data_AF-X0Q914-F1
#
_entry.id   AF-X0Q914-F1
#
_cell.length_a   1.000
_cell.length_b   1.000
_cell.length_c   1.000
_cell.angle_alpha   90.00
_cell.angle_beta   90.00
_cell.angle_gamma   90.00
#
_symmetry.space_group_name_H-M   'P 1'
#
loop_
_entity.id
_entity.type
_entity.pdbx_description
1 polymer ?
#
loop_
_entity_poly.entity_id
_entity_poly.type
_entity_poly.pdbx_seq_one_letter_code
_entity_poly.pdbx_strand_id
1 'polypeptide(L)'
;MTKNFSQTAAFIWSVADLLRGDFKQSQYGRIILPFTLLRRLECVLADTKAAVVAESERIAEKGLPEEAQEKFIIRASKRPFYNTSPMDLSKMGQSDIKDNLNTYVQSFSKDAREIFEHFKFEEFVGQLADANLLYKVVRMFATTDLSPEKISNHEMGFVFEELIRRFAESSNETAGEHFTPRDIVRLTTSLVFMEDDDALTKDGIIRTIYDPTAGTGGFLSSGMEYVLELNPDAVMRTYGQELNPESYASVKLIC
;
A
#
# COMPACT_ATOMS: atom_id res chain seq x y z
N MET A 1 -15.65 7.39 15.59
CA MET A 1 -15.84 6.14 14.81
C MET A 1 -14.50 5.44 14.58
N THR A 2 -13.73 5.21 15.65
CA THR A 2 -12.28 4.89 15.59
C THR A 2 -11.96 3.40 15.77
N LYS A 3 -12.96 2.50 15.85
CA LYS A 3 -12.76 1.12 16.30
C LYS A 3 -12.37 0.12 15.21
N ASN A 4 -12.63 0.39 13.93
CA ASN A 4 -12.50 -0.63 12.87
C ASN A 4 -11.04 -0.80 12.39
N PHE A 5 -10.33 0.29 12.09
CA PHE A 5 -8.95 0.20 11.55
C PHE A 5 -7.96 -0.42 12.53
N SER A 6 -8.04 -0.10 13.83
CA SER A 6 -7.13 -0.65 14.85
C SER A 6 -7.29 -2.16 15.01
N GLN A 7 -8.53 -2.68 14.90
CA GLN A 7 -8.81 -4.10 14.92
C GLN A 7 -8.27 -4.78 13.67
N THR A 8 -8.45 -4.18 12.49
CA THR A 8 -7.89 -4.69 11.23
C THR A 8 -6.37 -4.72 11.27
N ALA A 9 -5.72 -3.64 11.71
CA ALA A 9 -4.27 -3.59 11.84
C ALA A 9 -3.76 -4.62 12.86
N ALA A 10 -4.46 -4.81 13.97
CA ALA A 10 -4.11 -5.85 14.95
C ALA A 10 -4.24 -7.27 14.39
N PHE A 11 -5.30 -7.53 13.61
CA PHE A 11 -5.49 -8.81 12.94
C PHE A 11 -4.42 -9.06 11.87
N ILE A 12 -4.10 -8.07 11.04
CA ILE A 12 -3.01 -8.18 10.07
C ILE A 12 -1.67 -8.42 10.79
N TRP A 13 -1.44 -7.72 11.91
CA TRP A 13 -0.22 -7.90 12.70
C TRP A 13 -0.13 -9.28 13.37
N SER A 14 -1.23 -10.01 13.56
CA SER A 14 -1.16 -11.38 14.12
C SER A 14 -0.41 -12.35 13.21
N VAL A 15 -0.16 -11.99 11.94
CA VAL A 15 0.77 -12.72 11.05
C VAL A 15 2.16 -12.83 11.70
N ALA A 16 2.58 -11.83 12.48
CA ALA A 16 3.86 -11.84 13.19
C ALA A 16 4.00 -13.04 14.14
N ASP A 17 2.88 -13.58 14.67
CA ASP A 17 2.92 -14.78 15.50
C ASP A 17 3.30 -16.03 14.71
N LEU A 18 3.00 -16.09 13.40
CA LEU A 18 3.45 -17.17 12.51
C LEU A 18 4.92 -17.05 12.14
N LEU A 19 5.46 -15.83 12.12
CA LEU A 19 6.85 -15.55 11.76
C LEU A 19 7.81 -15.70 12.95
N ARG A 20 7.27 -15.81 14.17
CA ARG A 20 8.04 -15.89 15.40
C ARG A 20 8.83 -17.20 15.44
N GLY A 21 10.16 -17.07 15.52
CA GLY A 21 11.11 -18.19 15.58
C GLY A 21 11.95 -18.30 14.32
N ASP A 22 11.33 -18.14 13.15
CA ASP A 22 12.00 -18.25 11.84
C ASP A 22 12.55 -16.91 11.35
N PHE A 23 11.94 -15.79 11.76
CA PHE A 23 12.34 -14.44 11.34
C PHE A 23 12.62 -13.52 12.54
N LYS A 24 13.51 -12.54 12.34
CA LYS A 24 13.78 -11.48 13.33
C LYS A 24 12.60 -10.49 13.36
N GLN A 25 12.34 -9.89 14.51
CA GLN A 25 11.26 -8.89 14.66
C GLN A 25 11.42 -7.71 13.68
N SER A 26 12.65 -7.25 13.44
CA SER A 26 12.97 -6.22 12.44
C SER A 26 12.68 -6.63 10.98
N GLN A 27 12.31 -7.87 10.71
CA GLN A 27 11.90 -8.33 9.38
C GLN A 27 10.37 -8.47 9.25
N TYR A 28 9.61 -8.42 10.35
CA TYR A 28 8.17 -8.68 10.30
C TYR A 28 7.42 -7.65 9.46
N GLY A 29 7.72 -6.35 9.61
CA GLY A 29 7.10 -5.31 8.80
C GLY A 29 7.42 -5.46 7.31
N ARG A 30 8.64 -5.87 6.97
CA ARG A 30 9.06 -6.11 5.57
C ARG A 30 8.31 -7.27 4.90
N ILE A 31 7.71 -8.16 5.69
CA ILE A 31 6.82 -9.22 5.19
C ILE A 31 5.36 -8.72 5.21
N ILE A 32 4.89 -8.20 6.34
CA ILE A 32 3.48 -7.88 6.57
C ILE A 32 3.00 -6.73 5.67
N LEU A 33 3.80 -5.66 5.50
CA LEU A 33 3.43 -4.49 4.72
C LEU A 33 3.18 -4.81 3.23
N PRO A 34 4.11 -5.46 2.50
CA PRO A 34 3.86 -5.77 1.08
C PRO A 34 2.73 -6.79 0.88
N PHE A 35 2.53 -7.76 1.79
CA PHE A 35 1.35 -8.64 1.69
C PHE A 35 0.03 -7.90 1.94
N THR A 36 0.01 -6.94 2.87
CA THR A 36 -1.15 -6.07 3.12
C THR A 36 -1.49 -5.26 1.88
N LEU A 37 -0.46 -4.68 1.24
CA LEU A 37 -0.61 -3.98 -0.02
C LEU A 37 -1.14 -4.91 -1.12
N LEU A 38 -0.50 -6.06 -1.32
CA LEU A 38 -0.90 -7.01 -2.36
C LEU A 38 -2.39 -7.34 -2.25
N ARG A 39 -2.85 -7.57 -1.01
CA ARG A 39 -4.27 -7.83 -0.76
C ARG A 39 -5.15 -6.61 -1.03
N ARG A 40 -4.74 -5.40 -0.65
CA ARG A 40 -5.50 -4.18 -0.96
C ARG A 40 -5.61 -3.95 -2.48
N LEU A 41 -4.52 -4.08 -3.23
CA LEU A 41 -4.55 -3.93 -4.70
C LEU A 41 -5.49 -4.95 -5.34
N GLU A 42 -5.43 -6.21 -4.88
CA GLU A 42 -6.32 -7.27 -5.36
C GLU A 42 -7.80 -6.93 -5.12
N CYS A 43 -8.15 -6.44 -3.92
CA CYS A 43 -9.52 -6.06 -3.60
C CYS A 43 -9.99 -4.85 -4.43
N VAL A 44 -9.12 -3.86 -4.65
CA VAL A 44 -9.45 -2.66 -5.44
C VAL A 44 -9.64 -2.98 -6.93
N LEU A 45 -8.96 -4.00 -7.44
CA LEU A 45 -9.06 -4.43 -8.85
C LEU A 45 -10.13 -5.52 -9.08
N ALA A 46 -10.80 -6.00 -8.03
CA ALA A 46 -11.70 -7.15 -8.12
C ALA A 46 -12.86 -6.93 -9.12
N ASP A 47 -13.40 -5.72 -9.18
CA ASP A 47 -14.49 -5.31 -10.07
C ASP A 47 -14.10 -5.26 -11.57
N THR A 48 -12.82 -5.02 -11.84
CA THR A 48 -12.27 -4.75 -13.18
C THR A 48 -11.40 -5.88 -13.69
N LYS A 49 -11.04 -6.85 -12.84
CA LYS A 49 -10.15 -7.97 -13.14
C LYS A 49 -10.53 -8.74 -14.40
N ALA A 50 -11.80 -9.13 -14.52
CA ALA A 50 -12.26 -9.90 -15.69
C ALA A 50 -12.10 -9.13 -17.01
N ALA A 51 -12.37 -7.81 -16.99
CA ALA A 51 -12.19 -6.95 -18.15
C ALA A 51 -10.71 -6.76 -18.51
N VAL A 52 -9.85 -6.59 -17.50
CA VAL A 52 -8.40 -6.45 -17.67
C VAL A 52 -7.77 -7.71 -18.26
N VAL A 53 -8.12 -8.90 -17.76
CA VAL A 53 -7.60 -10.18 -18.26
C VAL A 53 -8.02 -10.40 -19.71
N ALA A 54 -9.31 -10.23 -20.03
CA ALA A 54 -9.81 -10.38 -21.40
C ALA A 54 -9.15 -9.39 -22.38
N GLU A 55 -8.94 -8.15 -21.95
CA GLU A 55 -8.27 -7.14 -22.77
C GLU A 55 -6.78 -7.46 -22.95
N SER A 56 -6.10 -7.94 -21.92
CA SER A 56 -4.71 -8.37 -21.98
C SER A 56 -4.51 -9.52 -22.98
N GLU A 57 -5.39 -10.52 -22.96
CA GLU A 57 -5.37 -11.64 -23.91
C GLU A 57 -5.60 -11.15 -25.35
N ARG A 58 -6.61 -10.29 -25.56
CA ARG A 58 -6.93 -9.71 -26.86
C ARG A 58 -5.78 -8.88 -27.45
N ILE A 59 -4.99 -8.22 -26.62
CA ILE A 59 -3.87 -7.38 -27.05
C ILE A 59 -2.62 -8.20 -27.29
N ALA A 60 -2.38 -9.26 -26.50
CA ALA A 60 -1.23 -10.14 -26.68
C ALA A 60 -1.17 -10.73 -28.10
N GLU A 61 -2.32 -11.03 -28.70
CA GLU A 61 -2.45 -11.52 -30.08
C GLU A 61 -2.06 -10.49 -31.15
N LYS A 62 -2.01 -9.19 -30.81
CA LYS A 62 -1.78 -8.10 -31.78
C LYS A 62 -0.33 -7.69 -31.94
N GLY A 63 0.57 -8.17 -31.09
CA GLY A 63 2.00 -7.84 -31.14
C GLY A 63 2.31 -6.34 -31.03
N LEU A 64 1.47 -5.57 -30.32
CA LEU A 64 1.67 -4.13 -30.14
C LEU A 64 2.90 -3.84 -29.25
N PRO A 65 3.54 -2.66 -29.38
CA PRO A 65 4.56 -2.22 -28.43
C PRO A 65 4.01 -2.13 -27.01
N GLU A 66 4.83 -2.42 -25.99
CA GLU A 66 4.44 -2.49 -24.57
C GLU A 66 3.70 -1.24 -24.09
N GLU A 67 4.20 -0.04 -24.40
CA GLU A 67 3.54 1.24 -24.05
C GLU A 67 2.13 1.38 -24.63
N ALA A 68 1.90 0.83 -25.83
CA ALA A 68 0.58 0.86 -26.44
C ALA A 68 -0.36 -0.15 -25.75
N GLN A 69 0.14 -1.33 -25.39
CA GLN A 69 -0.62 -2.33 -24.63
C GLN A 69 -1.07 -1.76 -23.29
N GLU A 70 -0.16 -1.12 -22.56
CA GLU A 70 -0.41 -0.52 -21.25
C GLU A 70 -1.58 0.47 -21.29
N LYS A 71 -1.64 1.36 -22.30
CA LYS A 71 -2.73 2.34 -22.44
C LYS A 71 -4.11 1.70 -22.57
N PHE A 72 -4.22 0.58 -23.29
CA PHE A 72 -5.49 -0.14 -23.41
C PHE A 72 -5.87 -0.84 -22.11
N ILE A 73 -4.90 -1.44 -21.43
CA ILE A 73 -5.13 -2.16 -20.17
C ILE A 73 -5.54 -1.17 -19.06
N ILE A 74 -4.88 -0.01 -18.95
CA ILE A 74 -5.27 1.08 -18.03
C ILE A 74 -6.70 1.55 -18.30
N ARG A 75 -7.10 1.65 -19.58
CA ARG A 75 -8.47 2.01 -19.94
C ARG A 75 -9.48 0.95 -19.50
N ALA A 76 -9.12 -0.33 -19.59
CA ALA A 76 -9.96 -1.44 -19.14
C ALA A 76 -10.04 -1.52 -17.60
N SER A 77 -8.95 -1.23 -16.88
CA SER A 77 -8.93 -1.21 -15.42
C SER A 77 -9.65 0.00 -14.82
N LYS A 78 -9.89 1.05 -15.62
CA LYS A 78 -10.46 2.35 -15.17
C LYS A 78 -9.65 3.00 -14.05
N ARG A 79 -8.39 2.58 -13.87
CA ARG A 79 -7.51 2.94 -12.76
C ARG A 79 -6.08 3.09 -13.31
N PRO A 80 -5.20 3.87 -12.66
CA PRO A 80 -3.82 4.06 -13.14
C PRO A 80 -2.94 2.81 -13.00
N PHE A 81 -3.44 1.75 -12.36
CA PHE A 81 -2.75 0.47 -12.20
C PHE A 81 -3.68 -0.69 -12.55
N TYR A 82 -3.08 -1.87 -12.76
CA TYR A 82 -3.77 -3.09 -13.16
C TYR A 82 -2.99 -4.33 -12.77
N ASN A 83 -3.64 -5.50 -12.90
CA ASN A 83 -3.01 -6.81 -12.82
C ASN A 83 -3.60 -7.71 -13.92
N THR A 84 -2.75 -8.25 -14.79
CA THR A 84 -3.17 -9.06 -15.94
C THR A 84 -3.29 -10.55 -15.65
N SER A 85 -2.91 -11.00 -14.45
CA SER A 85 -2.95 -12.42 -14.10
C SER A 85 -4.39 -12.89 -13.88
N PRO A 86 -4.80 -14.05 -14.43
CA PRO A 86 -6.08 -14.66 -14.12
C PRO A 86 -6.15 -15.23 -12.70
N MET A 87 -5.00 -15.35 -12.01
CA MET A 87 -4.89 -15.84 -10.65
C MET A 87 -5.24 -14.76 -9.63
N ASP A 88 -5.58 -15.19 -8.42
CA ASP A 88 -5.72 -14.37 -7.22
C ASP A 88 -5.21 -15.17 -6.02
N LEU A 89 -5.00 -14.52 -4.88
CA LEU A 89 -4.47 -15.17 -3.68
C LEU A 89 -5.33 -16.34 -3.19
N SER A 90 -6.63 -16.35 -3.49
CA SER A 90 -7.55 -17.41 -3.06
C SER A 90 -7.42 -18.69 -3.88
N LYS A 91 -7.00 -18.57 -5.14
CA LYS A 91 -6.77 -19.67 -6.09
C LYS A 91 -5.36 -20.28 -5.99
N MET A 92 -4.47 -19.71 -5.19
CA MET A 92 -3.12 -20.25 -5.01
C MET A 92 -3.14 -21.53 -4.19
N GLY A 93 -2.72 -22.64 -4.81
CA GLY A 93 -2.50 -23.91 -4.14
C GLY A 93 -1.24 -23.91 -3.28
N GLN A 94 -1.04 -24.99 -2.52
CA GLN A 94 0.18 -25.18 -1.73
C GLN A 94 1.39 -25.54 -2.61
N SER A 95 1.17 -26.30 -3.67
CA SER A 95 2.19 -26.63 -4.68
C SER A 95 2.55 -25.39 -5.49
N ASP A 96 3.85 -25.22 -5.75
CA ASP A 96 4.41 -24.15 -6.59
C ASP A 96 3.98 -22.73 -6.19
N ILE A 97 3.60 -22.53 -4.93
CA ILE A 97 3.05 -21.25 -4.46
C ILE A 97 4.05 -20.09 -4.64
N LYS A 98 5.34 -20.35 -4.48
CA LYS A 98 6.41 -19.37 -4.70
C LYS A 98 6.38 -18.84 -6.12
N ASP A 99 6.40 -19.75 -7.10
CA ASP A 99 6.45 -19.38 -8.52
C ASP A 99 5.14 -18.71 -8.93
N ASN A 100 4.00 -19.26 -8.50
CA ASN A 100 2.68 -18.68 -8.74
C ASN A 100 2.56 -17.25 -8.19
N LEU A 101 3.05 -17.00 -6.97
CA LEU A 101 3.01 -15.69 -6.33
C LEU A 101 3.97 -14.71 -7.02
N ASN A 102 5.16 -15.15 -7.39
CA ASN A 102 6.11 -14.32 -8.14
C ASN A 102 5.56 -13.93 -9.51
N THR A 103 5.01 -14.88 -10.28
CA THR A 103 4.32 -14.59 -11.55
C THR A 103 3.14 -13.64 -11.35
N TYR A 104 2.38 -13.80 -10.26
CA TYR A 104 1.26 -12.93 -9.93
C TYR A 104 1.71 -11.48 -9.71
N VAL A 105 2.77 -11.27 -8.93
CA VAL A 105 3.34 -9.93 -8.69
C VAL A 105 3.91 -9.34 -9.97
N GLN A 106 4.58 -10.15 -10.80
CA GLN A 106 5.13 -9.71 -12.08
C GLN A 106 4.05 -9.33 -13.12
N SER A 107 2.78 -9.68 -12.88
CA SER A 107 1.65 -9.32 -13.74
C SER A 107 1.01 -7.97 -13.38
N PHE A 108 1.52 -7.27 -12.37
CA PHE A 108 1.08 -5.90 -12.05
C PHE A 108 1.68 -4.86 -13.00
N SER A 109 1.07 -3.67 -13.05
CA SER A 109 1.64 -2.51 -13.73
C SER A 109 3.04 -2.16 -13.20
N LYS A 110 3.85 -1.49 -14.01
CA LYS A 110 5.26 -1.16 -13.67
C LYS A 110 5.39 -0.44 -12.33
N ASP A 111 4.57 0.57 -12.10
CA ASP A 111 4.59 1.36 -10.86
C ASP A 111 4.24 0.51 -9.62
N ALA A 112 3.32 -0.44 -9.76
CA ALA A 112 2.95 -1.33 -8.66
C ALA A 112 4.04 -2.38 -8.41
N ARG A 113 4.70 -2.90 -9.45
CA ARG A 113 5.83 -3.83 -9.33
C ARG A 113 7.02 -3.20 -8.63
N GLU A 114 7.35 -1.96 -9.00
CA GLU A 114 8.42 -1.19 -8.38
C GLU A 114 8.28 -1.14 -6.84
N ILE A 115 7.06 -0.94 -6.33
CA ILE A 115 6.80 -0.94 -4.87
C ILE A 115 7.22 -2.27 -4.22
N PHE A 116 6.89 -3.40 -4.84
CA PHE A 116 7.28 -4.73 -4.31
C PHE A 116 8.80 -4.97 -4.37
N GLU A 117 9.48 -4.43 -5.39
CA GLU A 117 10.94 -4.49 -5.50
C GLU A 117 11.62 -3.71 -4.37
N HIS A 118 11.09 -2.53 -4.02
CA HIS A 118 11.59 -1.71 -2.91
C HIS A 118 11.45 -2.43 -1.55
N PHE A 119 10.42 -3.24 -1.38
CA PHE A 119 10.25 -4.12 -0.21
C PHE A 119 11.04 -5.45 -0.29
N LYS A 120 11.78 -5.69 -1.39
CA LYS A 120 12.47 -6.97 -1.65
C LYS A 120 11.52 -8.17 -1.53
N PHE A 121 10.30 -8.02 -2.03
CA PHE A 121 9.22 -8.99 -1.79
C PHE A 121 9.60 -10.42 -2.22
N GLU A 122 10.24 -10.58 -3.38
CA GLU A 122 10.65 -11.89 -3.90
C GLU A 122 11.65 -12.61 -2.98
N GLU A 123 12.56 -11.87 -2.34
CA GLU A 123 13.52 -12.42 -1.37
C GLU A 123 12.78 -13.01 -0.16
N PHE A 124 11.84 -12.25 0.41
CA PHE A 124 11.03 -12.70 1.55
C PHE A 124 10.07 -13.83 1.19
N VAL A 125 9.51 -13.84 -0.03
CA VAL A 125 8.73 -14.98 -0.54
C VAL A 125 9.59 -16.24 -0.58
N GLY A 126 10.85 -16.14 -1.02
CA GLY A 126 11.82 -17.24 -0.95
C GLY A 126 12.05 -17.75 0.47
N GLN A 127 12.38 -16.85 1.40
CA GLN A 127 12.63 -17.20 2.81
C GLN A 127 11.39 -17.84 3.46
N LEU A 128 10.19 -17.34 3.17
CA LEU A 128 8.93 -17.90 3.67
C LEU A 128 8.65 -19.29 3.11
N ALA A 129 9.03 -19.55 1.86
CA ALA A 129 8.89 -20.86 1.24
C ALA A 129 9.83 -21.87 1.91
N ASP A 130 11.09 -21.49 2.13
CA ASP A 130 12.10 -22.32 2.79
C ASP A 130 11.70 -22.67 4.24
N ALA A 131 11.04 -21.73 4.93
CA ALA A 131 10.49 -21.93 6.28
C ALA A 131 9.15 -22.69 6.32
N ASN A 132 8.58 -23.12 5.17
CA ASN A 132 7.24 -23.71 5.07
C ASN A 132 6.10 -22.84 5.65
N LEU A 133 6.26 -21.51 5.60
CA LEU A 133 5.30 -20.53 6.11
C LEU A 133 4.52 -19.83 5.00
N LEU A 134 5.03 -19.79 3.77
CA LEU A 134 4.47 -19.01 2.66
C LEU A 134 2.98 -19.28 2.42
N TYR A 135 2.56 -20.54 2.32
CA TYR A 135 1.15 -20.89 2.14
C TYR A 135 0.26 -20.39 3.28
N LYS A 136 0.71 -20.49 4.53
CA LYS A 136 -0.06 -20.03 5.70
C LYS A 136 -0.25 -18.50 5.67
N VAL A 137 0.82 -17.77 5.34
CA VAL A 137 0.79 -16.30 5.21
C VAL A 137 -0.17 -15.89 4.09
N VAL A 138 -0.01 -16.45 2.89
CA VAL A 138 -0.87 -16.16 1.73
C VAL A 138 -2.34 -16.42 2.05
N ARG A 139 -2.67 -17.56 2.67
CA ARG A 139 -4.05 -17.91 3.02
C ARG A 139 -4.68 -16.92 4.01
N MET A 140 -3.93 -16.47 4.99
CA MET A 140 -4.41 -15.49 5.96
C MET A 140 -4.77 -14.17 5.27
N PHE A 141 -3.87 -13.63 4.44
CA PHE A 141 -4.15 -12.42 3.67
C PHE A 141 -5.29 -12.59 2.66
N ALA A 142 -5.40 -13.75 1.99
CA ALA A 142 -6.48 -14.05 1.06
C ALA A 142 -7.88 -13.98 1.70
N THR A 143 -7.97 -14.28 3.01
CA THR A 143 -9.24 -14.21 3.76
C THR A 143 -9.54 -12.84 4.35
N THR A 144 -8.57 -11.91 4.35
CA THR A 144 -8.76 -10.55 4.87
C THR A 144 -9.48 -9.71 3.83
N ASP A 145 -10.68 -9.23 4.14
CA ASP A 145 -11.39 -8.30 3.26
C ASP A 145 -10.89 -6.87 3.49
N LEU A 146 -10.09 -6.38 2.54
CA LEU A 146 -9.56 -5.02 2.47
C LEU A 146 -10.17 -4.26 1.27
N SER A 147 -11.42 -4.55 0.91
CA SER A 147 -12.14 -3.84 -0.15
C SER A 147 -12.47 -2.39 0.21
N PRO A 148 -12.54 -1.46 -0.76
CA PRO A 148 -12.97 -0.08 -0.53
C PRO A 148 -14.35 0.05 0.15
N GLU A 149 -15.24 -0.93 -0.07
CA GLU A 149 -16.57 -1.01 0.51
C GLU A 149 -16.54 -1.27 2.02
N LYS A 150 -15.58 -2.08 2.48
CA LYS A 150 -15.42 -2.43 3.91
C LYS A 150 -14.48 -1.49 4.65
N ILE A 151 -13.40 -1.09 3.98
CA ILE A 151 -12.36 -0.20 4.51
C ILE A 151 -12.13 0.88 3.47
N SER A 152 -12.57 2.10 3.79
CA SER A 152 -12.36 3.26 2.92
C SER A 152 -10.87 3.52 2.68
N ASN A 153 -10.53 4.27 1.63
CA ASN A 153 -9.12 4.63 1.37
C ASN A 153 -8.49 5.36 2.57
N HIS A 154 -9.25 6.25 3.21
CA HIS A 154 -8.83 6.96 4.40
C HIS A 154 -8.56 6.02 5.58
N GLU A 155 -9.47 5.08 5.87
CA GLU A 155 -9.24 4.08 6.92
C GLU A 155 -8.06 3.15 6.60
N MET A 156 -7.83 2.83 5.32
CA MET A 156 -6.70 2.02 4.89
C MET A 156 -5.37 2.73 5.16
N GLY A 157 -5.33 4.06 4.99
CA GLY A 157 -4.21 4.90 5.41
C GLY A 157 -3.87 4.68 6.90
N PHE A 158 -4.87 4.73 7.79
CA PHE A 158 -4.67 4.44 9.21
C PHE A 158 -4.21 3.02 9.49
N VAL A 159 -4.69 2.03 8.74
CA VAL A 159 -4.22 0.65 8.87
C VAL A 159 -2.72 0.58 8.53
N PHE A 160 -2.28 1.17 7.42
CA PHE A 160 -0.87 1.19 7.06
C PHE A 160 -0.01 1.96 8.06
N GLU A 161 -0.43 3.14 8.49
CA GLU A 161 0.28 3.93 9.50
C GLU A 161 0.45 3.15 10.81
N GLU A 162 -0.60 2.47 11.28
CA GLU A 162 -0.54 1.65 12.49
C GLU A 162 0.39 0.43 12.34
N LEU A 163 0.41 -0.21 11.15
CA LEU A 163 1.34 -1.30 10.86
C LEU A 163 2.80 -0.81 10.81
N ILE A 164 3.04 0.36 10.22
CA ILE A 164 4.36 1.01 10.17
C ILE A 164 4.81 1.40 11.58
N ARG A 165 3.93 1.96 12.40
CA ARG A 165 4.21 2.31 13.80
C ARG A 165 4.66 1.07 14.59
N ARG A 166 3.89 -0.03 14.52
CA ARG A 166 4.24 -1.30 15.17
C ARG A 166 5.57 -1.87 14.67
N PHE A 167 5.85 -1.71 13.38
CA PHE A 167 7.12 -2.10 12.81
C PHE A 167 8.28 -1.30 13.39
N ALA A 168 8.20 0.03 13.41
CA ALA A 168 9.21 0.90 13.98
C ALA A 168 9.44 0.63 15.48
N GLU A 169 8.38 0.39 16.25
CA GLU A 169 8.48 0.02 17.67
C GLU A 169 9.18 -1.34 17.86
N SER A 170 9.02 -2.27 16.91
CA SER A 170 9.60 -3.61 16.98
C SER A 170 11.05 -3.70 16.47
N SER A 171 11.49 -2.77 15.61
CA SER A 171 12.81 -2.86 14.98
C SER A 171 13.95 -2.38 15.87
N ASN A 172 13.69 -1.56 16.90
CA ASN A 172 14.68 -0.96 17.81
C ASN A 172 15.85 -0.24 17.09
N GLU A 173 15.76 -0.08 15.78
CA GLU A 173 16.56 0.84 14.96
C GLU A 173 16.05 2.26 15.23
N THR A 174 16.94 3.25 15.15
CA THR A 174 16.76 4.67 15.51
C THR A 174 15.32 5.19 15.36
N ALA A 175 14.54 5.14 16.45
CA ALA A 175 13.10 5.44 16.48
C ALA A 175 12.73 6.86 15.98
N GLY A 176 13.69 7.77 15.88
CA GLY A 176 13.50 9.14 15.38
C GLY A 176 13.68 9.32 13.87
N GLU A 177 14.26 8.35 13.15
CA GLU A 177 14.58 8.51 11.72
C GLU A 177 13.44 8.04 10.80
N HIS A 178 12.46 7.29 11.30
CA HIS A 178 11.47 6.60 10.45
C HIS A 178 10.00 6.95 10.74
N PHE A 179 9.67 7.47 11.93
CA PHE A 179 8.28 7.74 12.30
C PHE A 179 8.16 8.94 13.25
N THR A 180 7.41 9.95 12.83
CA THR A 180 7.06 11.10 13.67
C THR A 180 5.73 10.83 14.37
N PRO A 181 5.64 10.90 15.71
CA PRO A 181 4.38 10.70 16.42
C PRO A 181 3.27 11.62 15.93
N ARG A 182 2.04 11.10 15.85
CA ARG A 182 0.90 11.78 15.24
C ARG A 182 0.55 13.12 15.91
N ASP A 183 0.76 13.25 17.22
CA ASP A 183 0.55 14.52 17.94
C ASP A 183 1.52 15.61 17.46
N ILE A 184 2.78 15.26 17.19
CA ILE A 184 3.80 16.17 16.68
C ILE A 184 3.51 16.54 15.23
N VAL A 185 3.14 15.54 14.41
CA VAL A 185 2.72 15.78 13.02
C VAL A 185 1.54 16.75 13.01
N ARG A 186 0.48 16.46 13.78
CA ARG A 186 -0.73 17.28 13.80
C ARG A 186 -0.47 18.69 14.28
N LEU A 187 0.33 18.86 15.33
CA LEU A 187 0.72 20.19 15.82
C LEU A 187 1.47 20.97 14.74
N THR A 188 2.47 20.36 14.12
CA THR A 188 3.32 21.00 13.10
C THR A 188 2.49 21.39 11.87
N THR A 189 1.68 20.46 11.37
CA THR A 189 0.74 20.70 10.27
C THR A 189 -0.23 21.84 10.60
N SER A 190 -0.77 21.87 11.82
CA SER A 190 -1.67 22.95 12.26
C SER A 190 -0.95 24.30 12.28
N LEU A 191 0.30 24.36 12.75
CA LEU A 191 1.10 25.59 12.76
C LEU A 191 1.42 26.08 11.34
N VAL A 192 1.64 25.18 10.38
CA VAL A 192 1.88 25.53 8.98
C VAL A 192 0.64 26.14 8.32
N PHE A 193 -0.57 25.66 8.68
CA PHE A 193 -1.82 26.10 8.05
C PHE A 193 -2.59 27.20 8.81
N MET A 194 -2.22 27.51 10.05
CA MET A 194 -3.00 28.34 10.98
C MET A 194 -3.37 29.75 10.45
N GLU A 195 -2.57 30.36 9.59
CA GLU A 195 -2.83 31.71 9.07
C GLU A 195 -3.53 31.72 7.70
N ASP A 196 -3.78 30.53 7.12
CA ASP A 196 -4.25 30.37 5.74
C ASP A 196 -5.73 29.94 5.66
N ASP A 197 -6.53 30.09 6.72
CA ASP A 197 -7.94 29.65 6.77
C ASP A 197 -8.76 30.12 5.56
N ASP A 198 -8.67 31.40 5.19
CA ASP A 198 -9.36 31.97 4.02
C ASP A 198 -8.86 31.38 2.68
N ALA A 199 -7.61 30.93 2.64
CA ALA A 199 -6.99 30.30 1.48
C ALA A 199 -7.34 28.80 1.37
N LEU A 200 -7.69 28.17 2.49
CA LEU A 200 -7.99 26.74 2.64
C LEU A 200 -9.50 26.42 2.66
N THR A 201 -10.37 27.41 2.90
CA THR A 201 -11.82 27.20 3.05
C THR A 201 -12.66 27.63 1.84
N LYS A 202 -12.03 28.18 0.78
CA LYS A 202 -12.74 28.59 -0.44
C LYS A 202 -13.23 27.38 -1.25
N ASP A 203 -14.36 27.54 -1.92
CA ASP A 203 -14.91 26.52 -2.83
C ASP A 203 -13.94 26.22 -3.98
N GLY A 204 -13.77 24.92 -4.27
CA GLY A 204 -13.04 24.43 -5.43
C GLY A 204 -11.52 24.65 -5.38
N ILE A 205 -10.94 24.82 -4.19
CA ILE A 205 -9.50 25.00 -4.07
C ILE A 205 -8.73 23.75 -4.48
N ILE A 206 -7.62 23.97 -5.19
CA ILE A 206 -6.60 22.96 -5.45
C ILE A 206 -5.34 23.42 -4.72
N ARG A 207 -4.84 22.60 -3.79
CA ARG A 207 -3.64 22.91 -3.01
C ARG A 207 -2.62 21.79 -3.15
N THR A 208 -1.35 22.17 -3.08
CA THR A 208 -0.21 21.26 -3.15
C THR A 208 0.50 21.23 -1.81
N ILE A 209 0.84 20.05 -1.31
CA ILE A 209 1.70 19.86 -0.14
C ILE A 209 2.99 19.19 -0.61
N TYR A 210 4.13 19.67 -0.11
CA TYR A 210 5.43 19.08 -0.40
C TYR A 210 6.19 18.76 0.89
N ASP A 211 6.73 17.54 0.97
CA ASP A 211 7.64 17.11 2.02
C ASP A 211 8.95 16.58 1.38
N PRO A 212 10.09 17.28 1.54
CA PRO A 212 11.36 16.89 0.93
C PRO A 212 12.02 15.66 1.61
N THR A 213 11.52 15.24 2.78
CA THR A 213 12.02 14.10 3.56
C THR A 213 10.83 13.36 4.17
N ALA A 214 9.97 12.84 3.29
CA ALA A 214 8.64 12.37 3.64
C ALA A 214 8.65 11.19 4.62
N GLY A 215 9.76 10.44 4.73
CA GLY A 215 9.85 9.28 5.59
C GLY A 215 8.75 8.28 5.21
N THR A 216 7.85 8.00 6.14
CA THR A 216 6.69 7.12 5.94
C THR A 216 5.41 7.85 5.51
N GLY A 217 5.49 9.17 5.24
CA GLY A 217 4.39 9.97 4.69
C GLY A 217 3.50 10.66 5.71
N GLY A 218 3.88 10.65 6.99
CA GLY A 218 3.04 11.18 8.09
C GLY A 218 2.60 12.64 7.91
N PHE A 219 3.51 13.54 7.53
CA PHE A 219 3.18 14.94 7.31
C PHE A 219 2.28 15.17 6.09
N LEU A 220 2.47 14.40 5.02
CA LEU A 220 1.64 14.47 3.81
C LEU A 220 0.21 14.01 4.11
N SER A 221 0.06 12.83 4.73
CA SER A 221 -1.21 12.26 5.15
C SER A 221 -1.96 13.21 6.09
N SER A 222 -1.31 13.65 7.17
CA SER A 222 -1.94 14.55 8.14
C SER A 222 -2.25 15.93 7.57
N GLY A 223 -1.44 16.43 6.63
CA GLY A 223 -1.71 17.67 5.92
C GLY A 223 -2.97 17.58 5.05
N MET A 224 -3.16 16.47 4.34
CA MET A 224 -4.39 16.23 3.60
C MET A 224 -5.61 16.17 4.52
N GLU A 225 -5.53 15.41 5.61
CA GLU A 225 -6.61 15.32 6.59
C GLU A 225 -6.97 16.68 7.20
N TYR A 226 -5.96 17.46 7.61
CA TYR A 226 -6.17 18.78 8.20
C TYR A 226 -6.97 19.69 7.27
N VAL A 227 -6.62 19.72 5.98
CA VAL A 227 -7.33 20.54 5.00
C VAL A 227 -8.73 19.97 4.73
N LEU A 228 -8.89 18.65 4.65
CA LEU A 228 -10.20 18.02 4.45
C LEU A 228 -11.17 18.22 5.65
N GLU A 229 -10.64 18.37 6.87
CA GLU A 229 -11.45 18.73 8.05
C GLU A 229 -11.97 20.16 7.96
N LEU A 230 -11.21 21.08 7.37
CA LEU A 230 -11.62 22.47 7.15
C LEU A 230 -12.52 22.61 5.92
N ASN A 231 -12.24 21.85 4.87
CA ASN A 231 -12.89 21.93 3.58
C ASN A 231 -12.98 20.53 2.93
N PRO A 232 -14.11 19.82 3.13
CA PRO A 232 -14.31 18.47 2.59
C PRO A 232 -14.23 18.38 1.06
N ASP A 233 -14.45 19.48 0.35
CA ASP A 233 -14.45 19.55 -1.12
C ASP A 233 -13.09 19.98 -1.70
N ALA A 234 -12.07 20.18 -0.85
CA ALA A 234 -10.73 20.56 -1.28
C ALA A 234 -10.04 19.45 -2.07
N VAL A 235 -9.33 19.83 -3.14
CA VAL A 235 -8.48 18.92 -3.91
C VAL A 235 -7.03 19.09 -3.49
N MET A 236 -6.51 18.08 -2.80
CA MET A 236 -5.11 18.05 -2.36
C MET A 236 -4.24 17.27 -3.34
N ARG A 237 -3.06 17.80 -3.65
CA ARG A 237 -2.00 17.11 -4.39
C ARG A 237 -0.75 17.03 -3.54
N THR A 238 -0.28 15.82 -3.28
CA THR A 238 0.90 15.56 -2.45
C THR A 238 2.13 15.33 -3.31
N TYR A 239 3.26 15.81 -2.82
CA TYR A 239 4.57 15.60 -3.40
C TYR A 239 5.51 15.21 -2.25
N GLY A 240 6.14 14.05 -2.36
CA GLY A 240 7.06 13.56 -1.34
C GLY A 240 8.40 13.19 -1.97
N GLN A 241 9.48 13.43 -1.25
CA GLN A 241 10.80 12.89 -1.59
C GLN A 241 11.33 12.06 -0.42
N GLU A 242 11.89 10.89 -0.73
CA GLU A 242 12.47 9.98 0.26
C GLU A 242 13.64 9.21 -0.36
N LEU A 243 14.75 9.09 0.38
CA LEU A 243 15.97 8.43 -0.08
C LEU A 243 15.90 6.92 0.18
N ASN A 244 15.30 6.52 1.30
CA ASN A 244 15.18 5.12 1.70
C ASN A 244 14.12 4.41 0.83
N PRO A 245 14.48 3.32 0.11
CA PRO A 245 13.55 2.63 -0.78
C PRO A 245 12.27 2.13 -0.10
N GLU A 246 12.38 1.56 1.11
CA GLU A 246 11.23 1.00 1.85
C GLU A 246 10.28 2.12 2.34
N SER A 247 10.84 3.26 2.73
CA SER A 247 10.08 4.43 3.16
C SER A 247 9.41 5.12 1.97
N TYR A 248 10.10 5.25 0.84
CA TYR A 248 9.52 5.71 -0.43
C TYR A 248 8.30 4.88 -0.84
N ALA A 249 8.45 3.55 -0.79
CA ALA A 249 7.37 2.63 -1.08
C ALA A 249 6.18 2.85 -0.14
N SER A 250 6.43 3.08 1.16
CA SER A 250 5.41 3.41 2.15
C SER A 250 4.66 4.72 1.85
N VAL A 251 5.35 5.77 1.42
CA VAL A 251 4.73 7.05 1.04
C VAL A 251 3.83 6.88 -0.18
N LYS A 252 4.31 6.19 -1.23
CA LYS A 252 3.56 5.92 -2.48
C LYS A 252 2.30 5.07 -2.24
N LEU A 253 2.21 4.40 -1.09
CA LEU A 253 1.05 3.62 -0.67
C LEU A 253 -0.01 4.46 0.05
N ILE A 254 0.43 5.44 0.83
CA ILE A 254 -0.42 6.25 1.70
C ILE A 254 -0.93 7.50 0.97
N CYS A 255 -0.07 8.11 0.15
CA CYS A 255 -0.28 9.38 -0.56
C CYS A 255 -0.58 9.16 -2.04
#